data_AF-A0A1F5GEH1-F1
#
_entry.id   AF-A0A1F5GEH1-F1
#
_cell.length_a   1.000
_cell.length_b   1.000
_cell.length_c   1.000
_cell.angle_alpha   90.00
_cell.angle_beta   90.00
_cell.angle_gamma   90.00
#
_symmetry.space_group_name_H-M   'P 1'
#
loop_
_entity.id
_entity.type
_entity.pdbx_description
1 polymer ?
#
loop_
_entity_poly.entity_id
_entity_poly.type
_entity_poly.pdbx_seq_one_letter_code
_entity_poly.pdbx_strand_id
1 'polypeptide(L)'
;MRRGFLSLIAIVISLLIFTILFIVVFNKLKIIPTTQSGTDPRKETQETIDKVIEQQNKEKIEFEQMDEKDQKLLGVQTGKNYTALVYDLGSSTVVTDTAGDNDCANDCFTKPLASYVKEQGGRGGMNGTYFCPPDYSWCAGKKNSFDFPVWNNRQKKWIQAEKLFWNGRGMMVFRPGSAQFFANSAAVGAPSDITGGIINYPSLLAGGSLLVNDGNLVANLKTKATRTGIGFGKGKLFLVVARNSSVMDLANTFISLGATDALNLDGGGSAALYEGRYKAGPGRSLPNAIIVK
;
A
#
# COMPACT_ATOMS: atom_id res chain seq x y z
N MET A 1 19.99 -9.82 18.75
CA MET A 1 19.23 -11.09 18.78
C MET A 1 18.69 -11.59 17.43
N ARG A 2 18.61 -10.80 16.34
CA ARG A 2 18.05 -11.26 15.04
C ARG A 2 19.01 -12.01 14.10
N ARG A 3 20.33 -11.89 14.24
CA ARG A 3 21.31 -12.65 13.43
C ARG A 3 21.34 -14.15 13.76
N GLY A 4 21.03 -14.53 15.00
CA GLY A 4 21.03 -15.94 15.42
C GLY A 4 19.86 -16.75 14.88
N PHE A 5 18.69 -16.12 14.69
CA PHE A 5 17.46 -16.82 14.29
C PHE A 5 17.45 -17.18 12.79
N LEU A 6 18.01 -16.32 11.94
CA LEU A 6 18.19 -16.56 10.51
C LEU A 6 19.22 -17.67 10.23
N SER A 7 20.29 -17.72 11.01
CA SER A 7 21.28 -18.79 10.93
C SER A 7 20.70 -20.13 11.38
N LEU A 8 19.85 -20.15 12.40
CA LEU A 8 19.24 -21.38 12.90
C LEU A 8 18.27 -22.01 11.88
N ILE A 9 17.47 -21.21 11.17
CA ILE A 9 16.52 -21.71 10.16
C ILE A 9 17.27 -22.25 8.94
N ALA A 10 18.31 -21.56 8.47
CA ALA A 10 19.14 -22.05 7.37
C ALA A 10 19.86 -23.36 7.73
N ILE A 11 20.34 -23.47 8.98
CA ILE A 11 20.97 -24.70 9.49
C ILE A 11 19.94 -25.85 9.60
N VAL A 12 18.73 -25.57 10.09
CA VAL A 12 17.65 -26.59 10.20
C VAL A 12 17.20 -27.08 8.84
N ILE A 13 17.06 -26.19 7.84
CA ILE A 13 16.72 -26.56 6.46
C ILE A 13 17.86 -27.39 5.85
N SER A 14 19.13 -26.98 6.04
CA SER A 14 20.28 -27.72 5.53
C SER A 14 20.41 -29.12 6.18
N LEU A 15 20.13 -29.24 7.47
CA LEU A 15 20.09 -30.52 8.20
C LEU A 15 18.94 -31.42 7.73
N LEU A 16 17.73 -30.88 7.54
CA LEU A 16 16.59 -31.65 7.02
C LEU A 16 16.88 -32.18 5.61
N ILE A 17 17.49 -31.36 4.76
CA ILE A 17 17.87 -31.74 3.40
C ILE A 17 18.95 -32.82 3.42
N PHE A 18 19.99 -32.70 4.27
CA PHE A 18 21.00 -33.74 4.45
C PHE A 18 20.39 -35.06 4.92
N THR A 19 19.40 -35.00 5.81
CA THR A 19 18.72 -36.19 6.35
C THR A 19 17.88 -36.88 5.28
N ILE A 20 17.16 -36.13 4.44
CA ILE A 20 16.39 -36.67 3.32
C ILE A 20 17.32 -37.27 2.26
N LEU A 21 18.42 -36.59 1.92
CA LEU A 21 19.43 -37.10 0.98
C LEU A 21 20.04 -38.41 1.50
N PHE A 22 20.37 -38.47 2.79
CA PHE A 22 20.91 -39.66 3.45
C PHE A 22 19.91 -40.82 3.44
N ILE A 23 18.62 -40.55 3.73
CA ILE A 23 17.55 -41.57 3.70
C ILE A 23 17.33 -42.11 2.27
N VAL A 24 17.30 -41.24 1.26
CA VAL A 24 17.09 -41.65 -0.14
C VAL A 24 18.27 -42.47 -0.67
N VAL A 25 19.50 -42.05 -0.37
CA VAL A 25 20.72 -42.78 -0.76
C VAL A 25 20.84 -44.10 -0.01
N PHE A 26 20.55 -44.15 1.30
CA PHE A 26 20.59 -45.40 2.07
C PHE A 26 19.46 -46.38 1.72
N ASN A 27 18.25 -45.89 1.43
CA ASN A 27 17.16 -46.78 1.01
C ASN A 27 17.38 -47.37 -0.39
N LYS A 28 18.04 -46.65 -1.32
CA LYS A 28 18.44 -47.22 -2.62
C LYS A 28 19.62 -48.21 -2.50
N LEU A 29 20.51 -48.07 -1.51
CA LEU A 29 21.58 -49.05 -1.26
C LEU A 29 21.09 -50.37 -0.63
N LYS A 30 19.93 -50.36 0.06
CA LYS A 30 19.34 -51.57 0.66
C LYS A 30 18.46 -52.39 -0.28
N ILE A 31 18.16 -51.90 -1.48
CA ILE A 31 17.30 -52.58 -2.46
C ILE A 31 18.13 -52.79 -3.74
N ILE A 32 19.03 -53.78 -3.72
CA ILE A 32 19.54 -54.38 -4.95
C ILE A 32 19.10 -55.85 -4.98
N PRO A 33 17.91 -56.17 -5.52
CA PRO A 33 17.71 -57.42 -6.21
C PRO A 33 18.37 -57.29 -7.58
N THR A 34 19.36 -58.14 -7.83
CA THR A 34 20.00 -58.34 -9.13
C THR A 34 18.97 -58.81 -10.15
N THR A 35 18.36 -57.91 -10.93
CA THR A 35 17.78 -58.25 -12.24
C THR A 35 17.65 -57.03 -13.16
N GLN A 36 18.42 -57.09 -14.24
CA GLN A 36 18.25 -56.55 -15.60
C GLN A 36 17.36 -55.30 -15.82
N SER A 37 18.02 -54.17 -16.06
CA SER A 37 17.59 -53.13 -17.00
C SER A 37 18.85 -52.46 -17.57
N GLY A 38 18.94 -52.34 -18.90
CA GLY A 38 20.14 -51.94 -19.65
C GLY A 38 20.52 -50.46 -19.58
N THR A 39 20.33 -49.81 -18.43
CA THR A 39 20.69 -48.40 -18.22
C THR A 39 21.79 -48.29 -17.16
N ASP A 40 22.91 -47.66 -17.53
CA ASP A 40 24.07 -47.45 -16.64
C ASP A 40 23.60 -46.75 -15.34
N PRO A 41 23.73 -47.38 -14.16
CA PRO A 41 23.29 -46.80 -12.89
C PRO A 41 23.97 -45.45 -12.58
N ARG A 42 25.13 -45.13 -13.18
CA ARG A 42 25.76 -43.81 -13.09
C ARG A 42 24.99 -42.73 -13.85
N LYS A 43 24.34 -43.07 -14.97
CA LYS A 43 23.49 -42.13 -15.72
C LYS A 43 22.19 -41.83 -14.97
N GLU A 44 21.56 -42.83 -14.38
CA GLU A 44 20.34 -42.64 -13.57
C GLU A 44 20.63 -41.80 -12.30
N THR A 45 21.80 -42.01 -11.70
CA THR A 45 22.27 -41.21 -10.56
C THR A 45 22.54 -39.76 -10.97
N GLN A 46 23.18 -39.52 -12.12
CA GLN A 46 23.45 -38.17 -12.62
C GLN A 46 22.17 -37.41 -12.96
N GLU A 47 21.22 -38.05 -13.65
CA GLU A 47 19.93 -37.43 -13.99
C GLU A 47 19.12 -37.03 -12.75
N THR A 48 19.23 -37.83 -11.67
CA THR A 48 18.60 -37.51 -10.38
C THR A 48 19.28 -36.31 -9.72
N ILE A 49 20.61 -36.24 -9.76
CA ILE A 49 21.38 -35.10 -9.24
C ILE A 49 21.03 -33.82 -10.00
N ASP A 50 20.96 -33.88 -11.32
CA ASP A 50 20.65 -32.71 -12.16
C ASP A 50 19.24 -32.16 -11.87
N LYS A 51 18.23 -33.03 -11.68
CA LYS A 51 16.87 -32.64 -11.29
C LYS A 51 16.82 -31.97 -9.91
N VAL A 52 17.62 -32.45 -8.95
CA VAL A 52 17.71 -31.83 -7.61
C VAL A 52 18.35 -30.45 -7.69
N ILE A 53 19.40 -30.28 -8.49
CA ILE A 53 20.06 -28.98 -8.71
C ILE A 53 19.10 -28.00 -9.40
N GLU A 54 18.36 -28.45 -10.41
CA GLU A 54 17.36 -27.63 -11.10
C GLU A 54 16.25 -27.16 -10.15
N GLN A 55 15.73 -28.06 -9.31
CA GLN A 55 14.73 -27.71 -8.30
C GLN A 55 15.28 -26.72 -7.25
N GLN A 56 16.51 -26.92 -6.77
CA GLN A 56 17.15 -25.99 -5.83
C GLN A 56 17.37 -24.60 -6.45
N ASN A 57 17.78 -24.55 -7.71
CA ASN A 57 17.93 -23.28 -8.42
C ASN A 57 16.59 -22.57 -8.58
N LYS A 58 15.51 -23.32 -8.87
CA LYS A 58 14.15 -22.75 -8.97
C LYS A 58 13.67 -22.21 -7.62
N GLU A 59 13.82 -22.96 -6.54
CA GLU A 59 13.45 -22.53 -5.19
C GLU A 59 14.29 -21.32 -4.72
N LYS A 60 15.58 -21.28 -5.06
CA LYS A 60 16.46 -20.14 -4.80
C LYS A 60 16.03 -18.91 -5.58
N ILE A 61 15.69 -19.04 -6.87
CA ILE A 61 15.18 -17.94 -7.70
C ILE A 61 13.83 -17.45 -7.15
N GLU A 62 12.93 -18.34 -6.75
CA GLU A 62 11.67 -17.94 -6.11
C GLU A 62 11.90 -17.21 -4.79
N PHE A 63 12.87 -17.63 -3.98
CA PHE A 63 13.25 -16.96 -2.74
C PHE A 63 13.91 -15.59 -2.99
N GLU A 64 14.82 -15.48 -3.95
CA GLU A 64 15.44 -14.22 -4.35
C GLU A 64 14.41 -13.24 -4.96
N GLN A 65 13.44 -13.75 -5.75
CA GLN A 65 12.31 -12.96 -6.26
C GLN A 65 11.32 -12.55 -5.17
N MET A 66 11.20 -13.32 -4.09
CA MET A 66 10.42 -12.95 -2.90
C MET A 66 11.09 -11.83 -2.09
N ASP A 67 12.42 -11.82 -1.99
CA ASP A 67 13.20 -10.76 -1.33
C ASP A 67 13.28 -9.48 -2.19
N GLU A 68 13.29 -9.61 -3.52
CA GLU A 68 13.19 -8.48 -4.46
C GLU A 68 11.77 -7.85 -4.47
N LYS A 69 10.74 -8.63 -4.13
CA LYS A 69 9.37 -8.13 -3.85
C LYS A 69 9.24 -7.41 -2.51
N ASP A 70 10.27 -7.38 -1.68
CA ASP A 70 10.32 -6.63 -0.42
C ASP A 70 10.79 -5.17 -0.65
N GLN A 71 10.21 -4.50 -1.66
CA GLN A 71 10.23 -3.04 -1.80
C GLN A 71 9.59 -2.43 -0.55
N LYS A 72 10.41 -1.77 0.26
CA LYS A 72 10.47 -2.05 1.71
C LYS A 72 9.38 -1.33 2.49
N LEU A 73 8.37 -2.07 2.98
CA LEU A 73 7.61 -1.59 4.15
C LEU A 73 8.61 -1.51 5.30
N LEU A 74 8.90 -0.30 5.75
CA LEU A 74 9.80 -0.06 6.87
C LEU A 74 9.18 -0.52 8.19
N GLY A 75 7.85 -0.54 8.26
CA GLY A 75 7.11 -1.22 9.31
C GLY A 75 5.69 -0.70 9.50
N VAL A 76 4.99 -1.34 10.44
CA VAL A 76 3.72 -0.85 10.97
C VAL A 76 3.99 -0.16 12.30
N GLN A 77 3.77 1.15 12.38
CA GLN A 77 3.90 1.89 13.62
C GLN A 77 2.53 2.07 14.27
N THR A 78 2.44 1.84 15.58
CA THR A 78 1.22 2.03 16.34
C THR A 78 1.52 2.95 17.51
N GLY A 79 0.79 4.06 17.60
CA GLY A 79 0.74 4.89 18.79
C GLY A 79 -0.54 4.63 19.57
N LYS A 80 -0.75 5.36 20.67
CA LYS A 80 -1.95 5.24 21.52
C LYS A 80 -3.25 5.30 20.71
N ASN A 81 -3.29 6.18 19.72
CA ASN A 81 -4.50 6.49 18.95
C ASN A 81 -4.32 6.32 17.43
N TYR A 82 -3.20 5.80 16.92
CA TYR A 82 -3.00 5.69 15.47
C TYR A 82 -2.34 4.38 15.06
N THR A 83 -2.61 3.98 13.83
CA THR A 83 -1.89 2.94 13.10
C THR A 83 -1.35 3.57 11.83
N ALA A 84 -0.06 3.40 11.56
CA ALA A 84 0.61 3.92 10.38
C ALA A 84 1.36 2.82 9.63
N LEU A 85 1.18 2.77 8.31
CA LEU A 85 2.08 2.04 7.42
C LEU A 85 3.18 3.00 6.98
N VAL A 86 4.43 2.57 7.13
CA VAL A 86 5.60 3.37 6.77
C VAL A 86 6.38 2.65 5.68
N TYR A 87 6.51 3.28 4.53
CA TYR A 87 7.23 2.74 3.38
C TYR A 87 8.48 3.57 3.11
N ASP A 88 9.48 2.93 2.53
CA ASP A 88 10.56 3.64 1.85
C ASP A 88 10.01 4.24 0.55
N LEU A 89 10.01 5.57 0.43
CA LEU A 89 9.40 6.25 -0.71
C LEU A 89 10.20 6.00 -1.99
N GLY A 90 11.54 5.97 -1.91
CA GLY A 90 12.42 5.83 -3.07
C GLY A 90 12.29 4.50 -3.79
N SER A 91 11.93 3.44 -3.07
CA SER A 91 11.66 2.10 -3.62
C SER A 91 10.17 1.78 -3.80
N SER A 92 9.26 2.71 -3.50
CA SER A 92 7.82 2.49 -3.67
C SER A 92 7.29 3.19 -4.93
N THR A 93 6.26 2.62 -5.56
CA THR A 93 5.44 3.34 -6.53
C THR A 93 4.04 3.55 -5.97
N VAL A 94 3.66 4.81 -5.75
CA VAL A 94 2.31 5.15 -5.33
C VAL A 94 1.45 5.40 -6.56
N VAL A 95 0.30 4.73 -6.60
CA VAL A 95 -0.74 4.97 -7.60
C VAL A 95 -2.05 5.35 -6.92
N THR A 96 -2.85 6.14 -7.62
CA THR A 96 -4.23 6.41 -7.23
C THR A 96 -5.16 5.87 -8.30
N ASP A 97 -6.37 5.56 -7.90
CA ASP A 97 -7.31 4.93 -8.81
C ASP A 97 -8.76 5.15 -8.37
N THR A 98 -9.67 5.10 -9.32
CA THR A 98 -11.12 5.28 -9.11
C THR A 98 -11.87 4.01 -9.51
N ALA A 99 -13.03 3.76 -8.90
CA ALA A 99 -13.83 2.58 -9.22
C ALA A 99 -14.47 2.69 -10.60
N GLY A 100 -14.97 3.87 -10.97
CA GLY A 100 -15.44 4.18 -12.31
C GLY A 100 -14.34 4.82 -13.16
N ASP A 101 -14.50 4.75 -14.48
CA ASP A 101 -13.52 5.27 -15.45
C ASP A 101 -13.83 6.70 -15.94
N ASN A 102 -14.94 7.29 -15.50
CA ASN A 102 -15.40 8.63 -15.90
C ASN A 102 -15.93 9.41 -14.70
N ASP A 103 -16.13 10.71 -14.90
CA ASP A 103 -16.78 11.58 -13.92
C ASP A 103 -18.18 11.06 -13.59
N CYS A 104 -18.54 11.21 -12.33
CA CYS A 104 -19.80 10.67 -11.83
C CYS A 104 -20.39 11.60 -10.77
N ALA A 105 -21.66 11.95 -10.96
CA ALA A 105 -22.38 12.89 -10.10
C ALA A 105 -23.23 12.19 -9.02
N ASN A 106 -23.69 10.96 -9.27
CA ASN A 106 -24.54 10.19 -8.37
C ASN A 106 -24.42 8.68 -8.67
N ASP A 107 -24.74 7.84 -7.67
CA ASP A 107 -24.67 6.38 -7.72
C ASP A 107 -23.35 5.84 -8.29
N CYS A 108 -22.25 6.49 -7.91
CA CYS A 108 -20.94 6.15 -8.43
C CYS A 108 -20.47 4.76 -8.00
N PHE A 109 -19.72 4.10 -8.88
CA PHE A 109 -19.11 2.82 -8.59
C PHE A 109 -18.24 2.92 -7.34
N THR A 110 -18.25 1.85 -6.55
CA THR A 110 -17.38 1.71 -5.39
C THR A 110 -16.89 0.27 -5.28
N LYS A 111 -15.75 0.07 -4.62
CA LYS A 111 -15.26 -1.27 -4.26
C LYS A 111 -14.45 -1.24 -2.97
N PRO A 112 -14.26 -2.38 -2.28
CA PRO A 112 -13.41 -2.44 -1.10
C PRO A 112 -11.95 -2.07 -1.42
N LEU A 113 -11.24 -1.48 -0.46
CA LEU A 113 -9.82 -1.13 -0.60
C LEU A 113 -8.95 -2.31 -1.08
N ALA A 114 -9.18 -3.52 -0.56
CA ALA A 114 -8.40 -4.70 -0.95
C ALA A 114 -8.52 -5.01 -2.46
N SER A 115 -9.66 -4.73 -3.08
CA SER A 115 -9.86 -4.90 -4.53
C SER A 115 -8.98 -3.93 -5.33
N TYR A 116 -8.91 -2.66 -4.93
CA TYR A 116 -7.98 -1.70 -5.56
C TYR A 116 -6.53 -2.17 -5.47
N VAL A 117 -6.09 -2.61 -4.29
CA VAL A 117 -4.73 -3.08 -4.07
C VAL A 117 -4.43 -4.29 -4.98
N LYS A 118 -5.33 -5.28 -5.01
CA LYS A 118 -5.18 -6.48 -5.84
C LYS A 118 -5.13 -6.14 -7.34
N GLU A 119 -6.09 -5.35 -7.83
CA GLU A 119 -6.22 -5.03 -9.26
C GLU A 119 -5.07 -4.17 -9.80
N GLN A 120 -4.49 -3.31 -8.96
CA GLN A 120 -3.33 -2.50 -9.33
C GLN A 120 -1.99 -3.25 -9.16
N GLY A 121 -2.02 -4.51 -8.69
CA GLY A 121 -0.82 -5.27 -8.36
C GLY A 121 -0.01 -4.62 -7.23
N GLY A 122 -0.70 -4.01 -6.27
CA GLY A 122 -0.10 -3.39 -5.09
C GLY A 122 0.02 -4.35 -3.93
N ARG A 123 0.78 -3.92 -2.92
CA ARG A 123 1.00 -4.64 -1.65
C ARG A 123 0.18 -4.07 -0.49
N GLY A 124 -0.07 -2.76 -0.54
CA GLY A 124 -0.81 -2.04 0.47
C GLY A 124 -1.54 -0.82 -0.07
N GLY A 125 -2.27 -0.13 0.79
CA GLY A 125 -3.03 1.05 0.41
C GLY A 125 -3.89 1.61 1.53
N MET A 126 -4.57 2.71 1.22
CA MET A 126 -5.56 3.32 2.10
C MET A 126 -6.72 3.94 1.31
N ASN A 127 -7.79 4.30 2.02
CA ASN A 127 -8.89 5.04 1.43
C ASN A 127 -8.44 6.39 0.85
N GLY A 128 -9.23 6.93 -0.09
CA GLY A 128 -8.91 8.18 -0.77
C GLY A 128 -9.69 9.40 -0.26
N THR A 129 -10.25 10.16 -1.20
CA THR A 129 -10.85 11.48 -0.98
C THR A 129 -12.19 11.40 -0.28
N TYR A 130 -12.66 12.55 0.23
CA TYR A 130 -14.05 12.66 0.66
C TYR A 130 -15.01 12.31 -0.47
N PHE A 131 -16.06 11.58 -0.12
CA PHE A 131 -17.17 11.29 -1.01
C PHE A 131 -18.49 11.37 -0.24
N CYS A 132 -19.61 11.32 -0.95
CA CYS A 132 -20.92 11.28 -0.33
C CYS A 132 -21.35 9.84 -0.06
N PRO A 133 -21.26 9.31 1.17
CA PRO A 133 -21.59 7.93 1.41
C PRO A 133 -23.12 7.71 1.45
N PRO A 134 -23.60 6.50 1.11
CA PRO A 134 -25.03 6.24 0.97
C PRO A 134 -25.79 6.23 2.31
N ASP A 135 -25.07 6.13 3.43
CA ASP A 135 -25.62 6.15 4.79
C ASP A 135 -25.89 7.56 5.33
N TYR A 136 -25.55 8.60 4.57
CA TYR A 136 -25.88 9.99 4.91
C TYR A 136 -27.12 10.45 4.14
N SER A 137 -28.19 10.84 4.85
CA SER A 137 -29.45 11.25 4.23
C SER A 137 -29.28 12.42 3.25
N TRP A 138 -28.39 13.37 3.56
CA TRP A 138 -28.07 14.51 2.69
C TRP A 138 -27.27 14.13 1.42
N CYS A 139 -26.84 12.87 1.29
CA CYS A 139 -26.21 12.31 0.10
C CYS A 139 -27.18 11.63 -0.87
N ALA A 140 -28.50 11.60 -0.59
CA ALA A 140 -29.46 10.80 -1.34
C ALA A 140 -29.46 11.02 -2.87
N GLY A 141 -29.10 12.22 -3.37
CA GLY A 141 -29.03 12.54 -4.81
C GLY A 141 -27.61 12.61 -5.38
N LYS A 142 -26.58 12.21 -4.62
CA LYS A 142 -25.18 12.27 -5.01
C LYS A 142 -24.37 11.13 -4.39
N LYS A 143 -24.99 9.96 -4.23
CA LYS A 143 -24.41 8.79 -3.58
C LYS A 143 -23.11 8.39 -4.25
N ASN A 144 -22.12 8.08 -3.45
CA ASN A 144 -20.77 7.70 -3.82
C ASN A 144 -19.99 8.71 -4.66
N SER A 145 -20.55 9.88 -4.97
CA SER A 145 -19.84 10.89 -5.75
C SER A 145 -18.82 11.62 -4.89
N PHE A 146 -17.81 12.16 -5.54
CA PHE A 146 -16.72 12.89 -4.91
C PHE A 146 -16.40 14.11 -5.76
N ASP A 147 -16.15 15.26 -5.12
CA ASP A 147 -15.80 16.52 -5.80
C ASP A 147 -14.30 16.78 -5.84
N PHE A 148 -13.52 15.88 -5.24
CA PHE A 148 -12.09 15.98 -5.10
C PHE A 148 -11.39 15.20 -6.22
N PRO A 149 -10.67 15.87 -7.13
CA PRO A 149 -10.10 15.17 -8.27
C PRO A 149 -9.09 14.10 -7.86
N VAL A 150 -9.12 12.98 -8.60
CA VAL A 150 -8.21 11.85 -8.41
C VAL A 150 -7.71 11.40 -9.78
N TRP A 151 -6.41 11.16 -9.88
CA TRP A 151 -5.82 10.52 -11.05
C TRP A 151 -6.24 9.05 -11.10
N ASN A 152 -6.88 8.63 -12.18
CA ASN A 152 -7.14 7.23 -12.47
C ASN A 152 -5.94 6.64 -13.23
N ASN A 153 -5.14 5.83 -12.53
CA ASN A 153 -3.92 5.26 -13.10
C ASN A 153 -4.17 4.29 -14.26
N ARG A 154 -5.34 3.64 -14.35
CA ARG A 154 -5.67 2.77 -15.49
C ARG A 154 -5.96 3.59 -16.74
N GLN A 155 -6.74 4.65 -16.58
CA GLN A 155 -7.22 5.51 -17.67
C GLN A 155 -6.27 6.66 -18.01
N LYS A 156 -5.23 6.88 -17.20
CA LYS A 156 -4.24 7.96 -17.37
C LYS A 156 -4.87 9.34 -17.51
N LYS A 157 -5.88 9.61 -16.69
CA LYS A 157 -6.58 10.90 -16.65
C LYS A 157 -7.02 11.26 -15.24
N TRP A 158 -7.24 12.55 -15.01
CA TRP A 158 -7.94 13.04 -13.83
C TRP A 158 -9.44 12.78 -13.96
N ILE A 159 -10.04 12.25 -12.89
CA ILE A 159 -11.48 12.18 -12.69
C ILE A 159 -11.89 13.41 -11.86
N GLN A 160 -12.98 14.06 -12.25
CA GLN A 160 -13.43 15.39 -11.79
C GLN A 160 -12.42 16.50 -12.15
N ALA A 161 -11.82 16.44 -13.35
CA ALA A 161 -10.74 17.33 -13.76
C ALA A 161 -11.15 18.83 -13.73
N GLU A 162 -12.42 19.12 -13.99
CA GLU A 162 -13.02 20.45 -13.89
C GLU A 162 -13.06 21.01 -12.46
N LYS A 163 -12.63 20.25 -11.44
CA LYS A 163 -12.56 20.71 -10.05
C LYS A 163 -11.13 20.88 -9.54
N LEU A 164 -10.13 20.70 -10.41
CA LEU A 164 -8.71 20.92 -10.11
C LEU A 164 -8.41 22.36 -9.67
N PHE A 165 -9.13 23.32 -10.25
CA PHE A 165 -8.96 24.75 -10.02
C PHE A 165 -9.74 25.30 -8.80
N TRP A 166 -10.39 24.44 -8.02
CA TRP A 166 -11.10 24.89 -6.82
C TRP A 166 -10.10 25.20 -5.69
N ASN A 167 -10.25 26.39 -5.11
CA ASN A 167 -9.35 26.90 -4.07
C ASN A 167 -9.47 26.14 -2.73
N GLY A 168 -8.45 26.33 -1.89
CA GLY A 168 -8.45 25.84 -0.51
C GLY A 168 -8.25 24.34 -0.37
N ARG A 169 -7.69 23.67 -1.39
CA ARG A 169 -7.44 22.22 -1.40
C ARG A 169 -5.96 21.93 -1.61
N GLY A 170 -5.45 20.88 -0.98
CA GLY A 170 -4.10 20.39 -1.20
C GLY A 170 -4.08 19.32 -2.29
N MET A 171 -3.00 19.26 -3.07
CA MET A 171 -2.75 18.22 -4.06
C MET A 171 -1.49 17.46 -3.68
N MET A 172 -1.55 16.13 -3.71
CA MET A 172 -0.38 15.28 -3.68
C MET A 172 -0.27 14.54 -5.02
N VAL A 173 0.89 14.61 -5.65
CA VAL A 173 1.19 13.90 -6.90
C VAL A 173 2.34 12.94 -6.69
N PHE A 174 2.32 11.83 -7.42
CA PHE A 174 3.27 10.74 -7.29
C PHE A 174 3.87 10.39 -8.64
N ARG A 175 5.16 10.11 -8.62
CA ARG A 175 5.92 9.48 -9.69
C ARG A 175 6.66 8.28 -9.07
N PRO A 176 7.24 7.37 -9.87
CA PRO A 176 8.03 6.28 -9.30
C PRO A 176 9.10 6.83 -8.34
N GLY A 177 9.18 6.29 -7.13
CA GLY A 177 10.16 6.69 -6.12
C GLY A 177 10.00 8.09 -5.52
N SER A 178 8.96 8.85 -5.86
CA SER A 178 8.83 10.25 -5.42
C SER A 178 7.40 10.74 -5.23
N ALA A 179 7.27 11.73 -4.35
CA ALA A 179 6.03 12.42 -4.07
C ALA A 179 6.29 13.93 -4.07
N GLN A 180 5.30 14.71 -4.49
CA GLN A 180 5.31 16.16 -4.43
C GLN A 180 3.99 16.64 -3.87
N PHE A 181 4.07 17.68 -3.04
CA PHE A 181 2.91 18.28 -2.39
C PHE A 181 2.74 19.73 -2.83
N PHE A 182 1.49 20.12 -3.07
CA PHE A 182 1.08 21.49 -3.34
C PHE A 182 -0.02 21.87 -2.35
N ALA A 183 0.25 22.86 -1.51
CA ALA A 183 -0.72 23.32 -0.52
C ALA A 183 -1.97 23.96 -1.15
N ASN A 184 -1.86 24.45 -2.39
CA ASN A 184 -2.95 24.99 -3.20
C ASN A 184 -3.00 24.29 -4.57
N SER A 185 -3.96 23.38 -4.76
CA SER A 185 -4.15 22.64 -6.00
C SER A 185 -4.49 23.53 -7.20
N ALA A 186 -5.21 24.63 -6.97
CA ALA A 186 -5.72 25.48 -8.04
C ALA A 186 -4.61 26.19 -8.84
N ALA A 187 -3.41 26.31 -8.26
CA ALA A 187 -2.26 26.95 -8.88
C ALA A 187 -1.38 25.98 -9.72
N VAL A 188 -1.70 24.68 -9.74
CA VAL A 188 -0.81 23.64 -10.30
C VAL A 188 -1.20 23.24 -11.72
N GLY A 189 -2.50 23.22 -12.03
CA GLY A 189 -3.03 22.65 -13.27
C GLY A 189 -3.30 21.15 -13.16
N ALA A 190 -3.10 20.41 -14.25
CA ALA A 190 -3.42 18.98 -14.37
C ALA A 190 -2.19 18.15 -14.80
N PRO A 191 -1.25 17.86 -13.87
CA PRO A 191 -0.08 17.02 -14.20
C PRO A 191 -0.51 15.67 -14.77
N SER A 192 0.13 15.23 -15.85
CA SER A 192 -0.21 13.99 -16.56
C SER A 192 0.92 12.95 -16.56
N ASP A 193 2.14 13.37 -16.25
CA ASP A 193 3.34 12.55 -16.13
C ASP A 193 3.44 11.88 -14.73
N ILE A 194 2.33 11.32 -14.25
CA ILE A 194 2.18 10.86 -12.88
C ILE A 194 1.65 9.42 -12.81
N THR A 195 2.01 8.72 -11.73
CA THR A 195 1.48 7.39 -11.40
C THR A 195 0.28 7.47 -10.47
N GLY A 196 0.18 8.56 -9.71
CA GLY A 196 -0.93 8.86 -8.81
C GLY A 196 -1.06 10.35 -8.56
N GLY A 197 -2.27 10.77 -8.21
CA GLY A 197 -2.62 12.15 -7.96
C GLY A 197 -3.91 12.20 -7.14
N ILE A 198 -3.90 12.91 -6.02
CA ILE A 198 -5.06 13.03 -5.16
C ILE A 198 -5.16 14.44 -4.60
N ILE A 199 -6.35 14.99 -4.63
CA ILE A 199 -6.67 16.27 -3.99
C ILE A 199 -7.55 16.00 -2.79
N ASN A 200 -7.33 16.72 -1.70
CA ASN A 200 -8.30 16.74 -0.62
C ASN A 200 -8.19 18.00 0.25
N TYR A 201 -8.98 18.06 1.32
CA TYR A 201 -8.94 19.11 2.32
C TYR A 201 -8.94 18.52 3.74
N PRO A 202 -8.30 19.17 4.72
CA PRO A 202 -7.30 20.23 4.56
C PRO A 202 -5.89 19.70 4.28
N SER A 203 -5.06 20.56 3.70
CA SER A 203 -3.60 20.44 3.77
C SER A 203 -3.15 20.49 5.23
N LEU A 204 -2.36 19.52 5.69
CA LEU A 204 -1.95 19.41 7.09
C LEU A 204 -0.58 20.05 7.34
N LEU A 205 0.41 19.66 6.54
CA LEU A 205 1.80 20.10 6.64
C LEU A 205 2.32 20.47 5.24
N ALA A 206 3.16 21.51 5.16
CA ALA A 206 3.96 21.81 3.97
C ALA A 206 5.39 22.21 4.39
N GLY A 207 6.40 21.52 3.87
CA GLY A 207 7.79 21.80 4.22
C GLY A 207 8.09 21.80 5.73
N GLY A 208 7.36 20.98 6.50
CA GLY A 208 7.44 20.90 7.96
C GLY A 208 6.60 21.94 8.72
N SER A 209 5.98 22.89 8.01
CA SER A 209 5.11 23.90 8.62
C SER A 209 3.68 23.40 8.73
N LEU A 210 3.05 23.66 9.87
CA LEU A 210 1.65 23.33 10.11
C LEU A 210 0.72 24.29 9.36
N LEU A 211 -0.23 23.74 8.60
CA LEU A 211 -1.19 24.52 7.80
C LEU A 211 -2.59 24.55 8.38
N VAL A 212 -2.87 23.76 9.43
CA VAL A 212 -4.17 23.73 10.11
C VAL A 212 -4.09 24.39 11.48
N ASN A 213 -5.15 25.11 11.85
CA ASN A 213 -5.34 25.68 13.18
C ASN A 213 -6.84 25.84 13.48
N ASP A 214 -7.18 26.24 14.71
CA ASP A 214 -8.59 26.42 15.09
C ASP A 214 -9.28 27.56 14.33
N GLY A 215 -8.55 28.50 13.75
CA GLY A 215 -9.12 29.61 12.97
C GLY A 215 -9.54 29.23 11.54
N ASN A 216 -8.92 28.20 10.94
CA ASN A 216 -9.13 27.85 9.53
C ASN A 216 -9.85 26.51 9.29
N LEU A 217 -10.20 25.78 10.35
CA LEU A 217 -10.97 24.54 10.28
C LEU A 217 -12.46 24.77 10.53
N VAL A 218 -13.30 24.15 9.69
CA VAL A 218 -14.73 24.02 9.94
C VAL A 218 -15.02 23.08 11.13
N ALA A 219 -16.15 23.28 11.81
CA ALA A 219 -16.44 22.66 13.11
C ALA A 219 -16.32 21.13 13.14
N ASN A 220 -16.83 20.44 12.11
CA ASN A 220 -16.76 18.97 12.03
C ASN A 220 -15.31 18.44 11.93
N LEU A 221 -14.34 19.24 11.50
CA LEU A 221 -12.92 18.86 11.44
C LEU A 221 -12.18 19.08 12.77
N LYS A 222 -12.74 19.90 13.67
CA LYS A 222 -12.23 20.10 15.03
C LYS A 222 -12.65 18.98 15.97
N THR A 223 -13.80 18.37 15.74
CA THR A 223 -14.30 17.25 16.56
C THR A 223 -13.43 15.99 16.42
N LYS A 224 -13.38 15.18 17.48
CA LYS A 224 -12.66 13.91 17.46
C LYS A 224 -13.45 12.85 16.69
N ALA A 225 -12.77 12.18 15.76
CA ALA A 225 -13.32 11.09 14.98
C ALA A 225 -12.19 10.13 14.56
N THR A 226 -12.52 9.11 13.77
CA THR A 226 -11.49 8.41 12.99
C THR A 226 -11.08 9.32 11.83
N ARG A 227 -9.80 9.63 11.73
CA ARG A 227 -9.17 10.45 10.69
C ARG A 227 -8.19 9.61 9.91
N THR A 228 -8.01 9.92 8.64
CA THR A 228 -6.96 9.31 7.84
C THR A 228 -6.20 10.38 7.10
N GLY A 229 -4.97 10.07 6.74
CA GLY A 229 -4.17 10.97 5.92
C GLY A 229 -3.00 10.25 5.28
N ILE A 230 -2.39 10.95 4.35
CA ILE A 230 -1.15 10.57 3.69
C ILE A 230 -0.12 11.66 3.89
N GLY A 231 1.14 11.27 4.06
CA GLY A 231 2.24 12.22 4.16
C GLY A 231 3.55 11.60 3.73
N PHE A 232 4.55 12.45 3.50
CA PHE A 232 5.91 12.01 3.22
C PHE A 232 6.93 12.94 3.89
N GLY A 233 8.15 12.44 4.03
CA GLY A 233 9.27 13.18 4.60
C GLY A 233 10.44 12.27 4.89
N LYS A 234 11.67 12.79 4.77
CA LYS A 234 12.92 12.06 5.05
C LYS A 234 13.01 10.70 4.31
N GLY A 235 12.60 10.68 3.03
CA GLY A 235 12.61 9.49 2.19
C GLY A 235 11.52 8.45 2.51
N LYS A 236 10.53 8.79 3.34
CA LYS A 236 9.47 7.87 3.77
C LYS A 236 8.10 8.34 3.31
N LEU A 237 7.23 7.38 3.06
CA LEU A 237 5.80 7.55 2.86
C LEU A 237 5.05 7.04 4.10
N PHE A 238 4.03 7.77 4.51
CA PHE A 238 3.22 7.48 5.69
C PHE A 238 1.74 7.41 5.29
N LEU A 239 1.10 6.26 5.51
CA LEU A 239 -0.35 6.10 5.43
C LEU A 239 -0.90 5.92 6.84
N VAL A 240 -1.73 6.85 7.32
CA VAL A 240 -2.11 6.92 8.73
C VAL A 240 -3.61 6.81 8.89
N VAL A 241 -4.03 5.97 9.85
CA VAL A 241 -5.38 5.97 10.44
C VAL A 241 -5.26 6.33 11.92
N ALA A 242 -5.81 7.47 12.30
CA ALA A 242 -5.86 7.95 13.67
C ALA A 242 -7.31 7.87 14.21
N ARG A 243 -7.49 7.38 15.43
CA ARG A 243 -8.78 7.14 16.09
C ARG A 243 -8.93 8.11 17.25
N ASN A 244 -10.16 8.59 17.49
CA ASN A 244 -10.42 9.59 18.53
C ASN A 244 -9.52 10.83 18.37
N SER A 245 -9.40 11.32 17.14
CA SER A 245 -8.49 12.38 16.72
C SER A 245 -9.24 13.49 16.00
N SER A 246 -8.89 14.74 16.33
CA SER A 246 -9.18 15.90 15.49
C SER A 246 -8.25 15.91 14.27
N VAL A 247 -8.50 16.81 13.32
CA VAL A 247 -7.56 17.07 12.22
C VAL A 247 -6.20 17.58 12.74
N MET A 248 -6.22 18.37 13.82
CA MET A 248 -4.99 18.86 14.45
C MET A 248 -4.18 17.72 15.10
N ASP A 249 -4.85 16.76 15.74
CA ASP A 249 -4.20 15.55 16.27
C ASP A 249 -3.57 14.71 15.14
N LEU A 250 -4.23 14.63 13.98
CA LEU A 250 -3.69 13.96 12.80
C LEU A 250 -2.43 14.66 12.28
N ALA A 251 -2.43 16.00 12.18
CA ALA A 251 -1.25 16.76 11.77
C ALA A 251 -0.07 16.55 12.73
N ASN A 252 -0.32 16.60 14.04
CA ASN A 252 0.69 16.30 15.06
C ASN A 252 1.20 14.87 14.97
N THR A 253 0.34 13.91 14.60
CA THR A 253 0.77 12.53 14.33
C THR A 253 1.78 12.48 13.19
N PHE A 254 1.52 13.17 12.07
CA PHE A 254 2.47 13.26 10.96
C PHE A 254 3.80 13.92 11.34
N ILE A 255 3.77 14.99 12.13
CA ILE A 255 4.99 15.61 12.69
C ILE A 255 5.80 14.57 13.49
N SER A 256 5.13 13.83 14.38
CA SER A 256 5.80 12.82 15.22
C SER A 256 6.41 11.66 14.42
N LEU A 257 5.80 11.31 13.28
CA LEU A 257 6.31 10.31 12.35
C LEU A 257 7.47 10.83 11.48
N GLY A 258 7.67 12.15 11.45
CA GLY A 258 8.73 12.82 10.70
C GLY A 258 8.35 13.22 9.27
N ALA A 259 7.06 13.35 8.97
CA ALA A 259 6.59 13.90 7.71
C ALA A 259 6.87 15.41 7.62
N THR A 260 7.22 15.88 6.44
CA THR A 260 7.33 17.32 6.12
C THR A 260 6.08 17.81 5.42
N ASP A 261 5.40 16.93 4.68
CA ASP A 261 4.24 17.26 3.87
C ASP A 261 3.16 16.22 4.14
N ALA A 262 1.92 16.68 4.37
CA ALA A 262 0.82 15.80 4.70
C ALA A 262 -0.52 16.38 4.28
N LEU A 263 -1.43 15.49 3.90
CA LEU A 263 -2.76 15.77 3.41
C LEU A 263 -3.78 14.90 4.14
N ASN A 264 -4.84 15.53 4.66
CA ASN A 264 -5.97 14.82 5.24
C ASN A 264 -6.75 14.07 4.15
N LEU A 265 -7.31 12.91 4.47
CA LEU A 265 -8.12 12.07 3.59
C LEU A 265 -9.52 11.82 4.21
N ASP A 266 -10.38 11.05 3.54
CA ASP A 266 -11.67 10.69 4.12
C ASP A 266 -11.52 9.88 5.41
N GLY A 267 -12.42 10.09 6.35
CA GLY A 267 -12.34 9.49 7.68
C GLY A 267 -13.59 8.71 8.03
N GLY A 268 -13.89 8.66 9.34
CA GLY A 268 -15.08 8.01 9.86
C GLY A 268 -15.22 6.57 9.38
N GLY A 269 -16.41 6.21 8.91
CA GLY A 269 -16.71 4.87 8.40
C GLY A 269 -15.95 4.49 7.12
N SER A 270 -15.33 5.43 6.42
CA SER A 270 -14.54 5.16 5.20
C SER A 270 -13.09 4.78 5.50
N ALA A 271 -12.64 4.97 6.73
CA ALA A 271 -11.24 4.74 7.11
C ALA A 271 -10.83 3.28 6.89
N ALA A 272 -9.85 3.06 6.02
CA ALA A 272 -9.33 1.75 5.69
C ALA A 272 -7.82 1.81 5.42
N LEU A 273 -7.09 0.82 5.91
CA LEU A 273 -5.65 0.68 5.78
C LEU A 273 -5.31 -0.78 5.55
N TYR A 274 -4.61 -1.09 4.46
CA TYR A 274 -4.37 -2.46 4.00
C TYR A 274 -2.88 -2.70 3.74
N GLU A 275 -2.37 -3.86 4.16
CA GLU A 275 -1.04 -4.38 3.81
C GLU A 275 -1.07 -5.90 3.99
N GLY A 276 -1.28 -6.64 2.89
CA GLY A 276 -1.57 -8.09 2.85
C GLY A 276 -2.88 -8.52 3.54
N ARG A 277 -3.36 -7.72 4.50
CA ARG A 277 -4.64 -7.79 5.22
C ARG A 277 -4.96 -6.39 5.75
N TYR A 278 -6.21 -6.16 6.14
CA TYR A 278 -6.59 -4.91 6.79
C TYR A 278 -5.86 -4.72 8.13
N LYS A 279 -5.20 -3.57 8.29
CA LYS A 279 -4.67 -3.07 9.58
C LYS A 279 -5.69 -2.13 10.24
N ALA A 280 -6.56 -1.52 9.45
CA ALA A 280 -7.77 -0.83 9.86
C ALA A 280 -8.81 -0.95 8.73
N GLY A 281 -10.10 -0.95 9.06
CA GLY A 281 -11.18 -1.16 8.09
C GLY A 281 -11.94 -2.47 8.30
N PRO A 282 -12.63 -3.02 7.28
CA PRO A 282 -12.49 -2.69 5.85
C PRO A 282 -13.06 -1.33 5.44
N GLY A 283 -13.86 -0.70 6.30
CA GLY A 283 -14.54 0.56 6.02
C GLY A 283 -15.68 0.39 5.01
N ARG A 284 -16.23 1.51 4.53
CA ARG A 284 -17.17 1.53 3.40
C ARG A 284 -16.49 1.08 2.10
N SER A 285 -17.29 0.64 1.14
CA SER A 285 -16.83 0.58 -0.26
C SER A 285 -16.48 1.99 -0.73
N LEU A 286 -15.35 2.12 -1.43
CA LEU A 286 -14.74 3.40 -1.76
C LEU A 286 -14.88 3.70 -3.26
N PRO A 287 -15.13 4.95 -3.65
CA PRO A 287 -15.12 5.34 -5.07
C PRO A 287 -13.71 5.59 -5.60
N ASN A 288 -12.73 5.80 -4.71
CA ASN A 288 -11.33 5.95 -5.05
C ASN A 288 -10.40 5.56 -3.89
N ALA A 289 -9.14 5.25 -4.21
CA ALA A 289 -8.16 4.77 -3.24
C ALA A 289 -6.72 5.16 -3.61
N ILE A 290 -5.84 5.05 -2.62
CA ILE A 290 -4.38 5.14 -2.78
C ILE A 290 -3.80 3.74 -2.61
N ILE A 291 -2.89 3.36 -3.50
CA ILE A 291 -2.27 2.04 -3.54
C ILE A 291 -0.75 2.23 -3.57
N VAL A 292 -0.04 1.41 -2.79
CA VAL A 292 1.42 1.31 -2.79
C VAL A 292 1.80 0.00 -3.47
N LYS A 293 2.68 0.11 -4.46
CA LYS A 293 3.31 -1.00 -5.17
C LYS A 293 4.75 -1.12 -4.73
#